data_AF-A0A0D3AF46-F1
#
_entry.id   AF-A0A0D3AF46-F1
#
_cell.length_a   1.000
_cell.length_b   1.000
_cell.length_c   1.000
_cell.angle_alpha   90.00
_cell.angle_beta   90.00
_cell.angle_gamma   90.00
#
_symmetry.space_group_name_H-M   'P 1'
#
loop_
_entity.id
_entity.type
_entity.pdbx_description
1 polymer ?
#
loop_
_entity_poly.entity_id
_entity_poly.type
_entity_poly.pdbx_seq_one_letter_code
_entity_poly.pdbx_strand_id
1 'polypeptide(L)'
;MTRMKLCSVSFIFSVIAIQVLHLSTIVNGQQVMDSCNSTLPLEDLALDSSLFQCVEVWSDQNYILRYAKTVENTWSFILSTPDSNAYIAIGFSTNGRMVGSSAIVGWITSDGESGDAKQYLLGGMSPGDVIPDQGDLKIVNGSLMIESVSSRLYMSFQLTAELPREKLLYAMGPAGFFPSSPEFRLREHQFVTTTTINYNTGSATIGPAMSPGSAMTGAAQSPSSPAPSLSSAYGLSPSLLFFVLSLVALKFY
;
A
#
# COMPACT_ATOMS: atom_id res chain seq x y z
N MET A 1 60.12 -8.76 -57.74
CA MET A 1 59.55 -7.48 -57.30
C MET A 1 58.02 -7.62 -57.33
N THR A 2 57.40 -8.04 -56.22
CA THR A 2 56.51 -7.21 -55.34
C THR A 2 55.20 -6.81 -56.05
N ARG A 3 53.97 -6.99 -55.55
CA ARG A 3 53.41 -7.47 -54.28
C ARG A 3 51.91 -7.70 -54.49
N MET A 4 51.36 -8.59 -53.66
CA MET A 4 49.93 -8.91 -53.47
C MET A 4 49.04 -7.67 -53.25
N LYS A 5 47.81 -7.69 -53.79
CA LYS A 5 46.72 -6.79 -53.39
C LYS A 5 45.33 -7.43 -53.56
N LEU A 6 45.15 -8.63 -52.99
CA LEU A 6 43.85 -9.10 -52.53
C LEU A 6 43.94 -9.18 -51.01
N CYS A 7 43.21 -8.34 -50.27
CA CYS A 7 42.87 -8.59 -48.85
C CYS A 7 41.95 -7.54 -48.20
N SER A 8 41.67 -6.38 -48.81
CA SER A 8 41.06 -5.28 -48.03
C SER A 8 39.53 -5.29 -47.90
N VAL A 9 38.79 -5.98 -48.76
CA VAL A 9 37.31 -5.85 -48.81
C VAL A 9 36.59 -6.98 -48.03
N SER A 10 37.22 -8.15 -47.90
CA SER A 10 36.63 -9.29 -47.16
C SER A 10 36.70 -9.12 -45.63
N PHE A 11 37.70 -8.39 -45.13
CA PHE A 11 37.89 -8.16 -43.69
C PHE A 11 36.86 -7.19 -43.08
N ILE A 12 36.34 -6.23 -43.85
CA ILE A 12 35.37 -5.26 -43.31
C ILE A 12 33.97 -5.90 -43.17
N PHE A 13 33.58 -6.79 -44.07
CA PHE A 13 32.33 -7.54 -43.94
C PHE A 13 32.37 -8.60 -42.82
N SER A 14 33.52 -9.21 -42.55
CA SER A 14 33.62 -10.16 -41.43
C SER A 14 33.56 -9.46 -40.06
N VAL A 15 34.12 -8.26 -39.93
CA VAL A 15 34.06 -7.49 -38.67
C VAL A 15 32.66 -6.94 -38.39
N ILE A 16 31.89 -6.56 -39.42
CA ILE A 16 30.49 -6.14 -39.27
C ILE A 16 29.58 -7.34 -38.94
N ALA A 17 29.86 -8.53 -39.48
CA ALA A 17 29.12 -9.75 -39.13
C ALA A 17 29.43 -10.28 -37.71
N ILE A 18 30.62 -10.01 -37.17
CA ILE A 18 31.03 -10.44 -35.83
C ILE A 18 30.52 -9.50 -34.71
N GLN A 19 30.24 -8.22 -35.01
CA GLN A 19 29.71 -7.27 -34.02
C GLN A 19 28.18 -7.34 -33.80
N VAL A 20 27.44 -8.09 -34.62
CA VAL A 20 25.97 -8.24 -34.50
C VAL A 20 25.56 -9.54 -33.76
N LEU A 21 26.54 -10.33 -33.31
CA LEU A 21 26.34 -11.56 -32.53
C LEU A 21 26.64 -11.39 -31.03
N HIS A 22 26.55 -10.16 -30.50
CA HIS A 22 26.19 -10.02 -29.09
C HIS A 22 24.70 -10.34 -28.96
N LEU A 23 24.44 -11.64 -28.94
CA LEU A 23 23.24 -12.23 -28.39
C LEU A 23 23.15 -11.71 -26.94
N SER A 24 22.42 -10.62 -26.75
CA SER A 24 21.88 -10.29 -25.44
C SER A 24 21.03 -11.48 -25.06
N THR A 25 21.62 -12.41 -24.31
CA THR A 25 20.87 -13.32 -23.46
C THR A 25 20.09 -12.41 -22.53
N ILE A 26 18.87 -12.07 -22.95
CA ILE A 26 17.82 -11.73 -22.03
C ILE A 26 17.69 -13.01 -21.21
N VAL A 27 18.41 -13.04 -20.09
CA VAL A 27 17.98 -13.87 -18.98
C VAL A 27 16.61 -13.31 -18.69
N ASN A 28 15.57 -13.98 -19.19
CA ASN A 28 14.26 -13.90 -18.56
C ASN A 28 14.55 -14.40 -17.14
N GLY A 29 14.98 -13.48 -16.27
CA GLY A 29 14.88 -13.67 -14.84
C GLY A 29 13.39 -13.86 -14.67
N GLN A 30 12.98 -15.13 -14.60
CA GLN A 30 11.61 -15.47 -14.34
C GLN A 30 11.34 -14.82 -12.99
N GLN A 31 10.66 -13.67 -13.00
CA GLN A 31 10.21 -13.04 -11.78
C GLN A 31 9.29 -14.08 -11.17
N VAL A 32 9.80 -14.82 -10.18
CA VAL A 32 9.01 -15.77 -9.43
C VAL A 32 8.04 -14.90 -8.66
N MET A 33 6.86 -14.73 -9.24
CA MET A 33 5.78 -13.97 -8.64
C MET A 33 5.37 -14.73 -7.39
N ASP A 34 5.73 -14.17 -6.23
CA ASP A 34 5.37 -14.73 -4.93
C ASP A 34 3.85 -14.89 -4.85
N SER A 35 3.40 -16.00 -4.29
CA SER A 35 2.00 -16.38 -4.15
C SER A 35 1.84 -17.31 -2.95
N CYS A 36 0.61 -17.57 -2.53
CA CYS A 36 0.38 -18.57 -1.48
C CYS A 36 0.74 -20.01 -1.86
N ASN A 37 1.08 -20.25 -3.13
CA ASN A 37 1.52 -21.56 -3.62
C ASN A 37 3.02 -21.65 -3.89
N SER A 38 3.79 -20.56 -3.72
CA SER A 38 5.24 -20.57 -3.90
C SER A 38 5.99 -20.84 -2.59
N THR A 39 7.15 -21.48 -2.70
CA THR A 39 8.09 -21.61 -1.58
C THR A 39 8.65 -20.24 -1.21
N LEU A 40 8.70 -19.93 0.07
CA LEU A 40 9.31 -18.71 0.57
C LEU A 40 10.83 -18.73 0.30
N PRO A 41 11.40 -17.70 -0.33
CA PRO A 41 12.82 -17.65 -0.68
C PRO A 41 13.71 -17.19 0.48
N LEU A 42 13.27 -17.39 1.72
CA LEU A 42 13.96 -16.89 2.92
C LEU A 42 14.73 -18.05 3.57
N GLU A 43 16.06 -18.01 3.51
CA GLU A 43 16.93 -19.10 3.99
C GLU A 43 17.19 -19.05 5.51
N ASP A 44 16.97 -17.89 6.16
CA ASP A 44 17.53 -17.61 7.50
C ASP A 44 16.49 -17.29 8.58
N LEU A 45 15.20 -17.32 8.25
CA LEU A 45 14.19 -17.25 9.29
C LEU A 45 14.09 -18.62 9.94
N ALA A 46 14.37 -18.70 11.24
CA ALA A 46 14.08 -19.85 12.11
C ALA A 46 12.56 -20.14 12.24
N LEU A 47 11.81 -19.87 11.17
CA LEU A 47 10.38 -20.00 11.00
C LEU A 47 10.18 -21.11 9.98
N ASP A 48 9.63 -22.24 10.43
CA ASP A 48 9.17 -23.29 9.53
C ASP A 48 8.00 -22.74 8.70
N SER A 49 8.33 -22.26 7.50
CA SER A 49 7.40 -21.62 6.56
C SER A 49 6.24 -22.53 6.14
N SER A 50 6.39 -23.85 6.28
CA SER A 50 5.34 -24.82 5.96
C SER A 50 4.12 -24.74 6.88
N LEU A 51 4.28 -24.14 8.06
CA LEU A 51 3.22 -23.98 9.07
C LEU A 51 2.40 -22.70 8.89
N PHE A 52 2.76 -21.86 7.92
CA PHE A 52 2.14 -20.56 7.75
C PHE A 52 0.83 -20.67 6.98
N GLN A 53 -0.23 -20.14 7.57
CA GLN A 53 -1.40 -19.72 6.81
C GLN A 53 -0.97 -18.60 5.85
N CYS A 54 -1.47 -18.62 4.62
CA CYS A 54 -1.16 -17.61 3.62
C CYS A 54 -2.42 -17.00 3.05
N VAL A 55 -2.42 -15.66 2.95
CA VAL A 55 -3.55 -14.89 2.45
C VAL A 55 -3.07 -13.76 1.54
N GLU A 56 -3.66 -13.67 0.36
CA GLU A 56 -3.50 -12.52 -0.55
C GLU A 56 -4.39 -11.38 -0.04
N VAL A 57 -3.83 -10.52 0.81
CA VAL A 57 -4.57 -9.52 1.58
C VAL A 57 -4.86 -8.25 0.77
N TRP A 58 -4.13 -8.02 -0.32
CA TRP A 58 -4.38 -6.88 -1.22
C TRP A 58 -3.91 -7.19 -2.64
N SER A 59 -4.84 -7.57 -3.51
CA SER A 59 -4.56 -7.95 -4.89
C SER A 59 -3.93 -6.81 -5.70
N ASP A 60 -4.45 -5.59 -5.60
CA ASP A 60 -4.04 -4.47 -6.46
C ASP A 60 -2.58 -4.07 -6.25
N GLN A 61 -2.05 -4.26 -5.05
CA GLN A 61 -0.65 -4.01 -4.71
C GLN A 61 0.15 -5.30 -4.49
N ASN A 62 -0.46 -6.47 -4.72
CA ASN A 62 0.16 -7.79 -4.59
C ASN A 62 0.74 -8.04 -3.17
N TYR A 63 0.03 -7.59 -2.13
CA TYR A 63 0.40 -7.87 -0.75
C TYR A 63 -0.04 -9.28 -0.36
N ILE A 64 0.88 -10.03 0.21
CA ILE A 64 0.65 -11.37 0.74
C ILE A 64 1.02 -11.34 2.22
N LEU A 65 0.08 -11.76 3.07
CA LEU A 65 0.34 -11.96 4.49
C LEU A 65 0.45 -13.46 4.74
N ARG A 66 1.58 -13.87 5.31
CA ARG A 66 1.76 -15.19 5.88
C ARG A 66 1.86 -15.07 7.39
N TYR A 67 1.19 -15.97 8.11
CA TYR A 67 1.27 -15.98 9.56
C TYR A 67 1.12 -17.37 10.16
N ALA A 68 1.68 -17.56 11.34
CA ALA A 68 1.50 -18.76 12.14
C ALA A 68 1.47 -18.39 13.63
N LYS A 69 0.65 -19.08 14.41
CA LYS A 69 0.78 -19.08 15.86
C LYS A 69 1.86 -20.10 16.22
N THR A 70 2.92 -19.65 16.89
CA THR A 70 3.97 -20.49 17.44
C THR A 70 3.70 -20.74 18.93
N VAL A 71 4.73 -21.14 19.70
CA VAL A 71 4.60 -21.43 21.13
C VAL A 71 4.23 -20.18 21.94
N GLU A 72 3.58 -20.39 23.10
CA GLU A 72 3.37 -19.36 24.14
C GLU A 72 2.70 -18.05 23.66
N ASN A 73 1.68 -18.13 22.81
CA ASN A 73 0.98 -16.94 22.27
C ASN A 73 1.89 -16.00 21.45
N THR A 74 2.95 -16.55 20.88
CA THR A 74 3.77 -15.85 19.89
C THR A 74 3.18 -16.07 18.50
N TRP A 75 3.08 -15.00 17.73
CA TRP A 75 2.55 -14.98 16.37
C TRP A 75 3.63 -14.47 15.43
N SER A 76 4.02 -15.30 14.47
CA SER A 76 4.96 -14.94 13.42
C SER A 76 4.20 -14.40 12.22
N PHE A 77 4.69 -13.31 11.65
CA PHE A 77 4.13 -12.67 10.46
C PHE A 77 5.22 -12.45 9.42
N ILE A 78 4.86 -12.62 8.15
CA ILE A 78 5.65 -12.21 6.99
C ILE A 78 4.70 -11.48 6.05
N LEU A 79 4.95 -10.20 5.82
CA LEU A 79 4.27 -9.41 4.81
C LEU A 79 5.18 -9.29 3.59
N SER A 80 4.70 -9.67 2.41
CA SER A 80 5.46 -9.51 1.17
C SER A 80 4.70 -8.69 0.12
N THR A 81 5.44 -7.92 -0.67
CA THR A 81 4.92 -7.07 -1.76
C THR A 81 6.03 -6.73 -2.75
N PRO A 82 5.76 -6.46 -4.04
CA PRO A 82 6.81 -6.03 -4.97
C PRO A 82 7.59 -4.84 -4.41
N ASP A 83 8.90 -4.86 -4.61
CA ASP A 83 9.79 -3.76 -4.21
C ASP A 83 9.61 -2.60 -5.18
N SER A 84 8.81 -1.62 -4.73
CA SER A 84 8.47 -0.41 -5.46
C SER A 84 9.33 0.79 -5.02
N ASN A 85 10.46 0.54 -4.34
CA ASN A 85 11.32 1.57 -3.77
C ASN A 85 10.55 2.51 -2.81
N ALA A 86 9.61 1.95 -2.04
CA ALA A 86 8.74 2.65 -1.10
C ALA A 86 8.75 1.94 0.26
N TYR A 87 8.40 2.65 1.33
CA TYR A 87 8.10 1.98 2.59
C TYR A 87 6.80 1.17 2.47
N ILE A 88 6.71 0.09 3.24
CA ILE A 88 5.50 -0.75 3.35
C ILE A 88 5.08 -0.81 4.82
N ALA A 89 3.79 -0.94 5.07
CA ALA A 89 3.26 -0.92 6.43
C ALA A 89 2.16 -1.96 6.64
N ILE A 90 2.11 -2.49 7.86
CA ILE A 90 0.99 -3.23 8.42
C ILE A 90 0.55 -2.61 9.74
N GLY A 91 -0.71 -2.18 9.81
CA GLY A 91 -1.35 -1.64 11.01
C GLY A 91 -2.27 -2.66 11.66
N PHE A 92 -2.31 -2.66 12.99
CA PHE A 92 -3.17 -3.50 13.82
C PHE A 92 -4.20 -2.62 14.52
N SER A 93 -5.44 -2.69 14.06
CA SER A 93 -6.52 -1.78 14.43
C SER A 93 -7.64 -2.48 15.19
N THR A 94 -8.27 -1.79 16.14
CA THR A 94 -9.48 -2.27 16.82
C THR A 94 -10.74 -2.02 15.99
N ASN A 95 -10.74 -0.95 15.18
CA ASN A 95 -11.91 -0.46 14.45
C ASN A 95 -11.72 -0.45 12.92
N GLY A 96 -10.54 -0.84 12.41
CA GLY A 96 -10.23 -0.80 10.98
C GLY A 96 -9.91 0.61 10.48
N ARG A 97 -9.52 1.52 11.38
CA ARG A 97 -9.12 2.89 11.05
C ARG A 97 -7.69 3.14 11.49
N MET A 98 -7.00 4.03 10.77
CA MET A 98 -5.64 4.46 11.06
C MET A 98 -5.51 5.00 12.49
N VAL A 99 -6.31 6.01 12.83
CA VAL A 99 -6.23 6.72 14.11
C VAL A 99 -6.53 5.78 15.29
N GLY A 100 -5.60 5.73 16.24
CA GLY A 100 -5.65 4.87 17.42
C GLY A 100 -5.10 3.45 17.20
N SER A 101 -4.47 3.19 16.05
CA SER A 101 -3.83 1.90 15.76
C SER A 101 -2.33 1.94 16.03
N SER A 102 -1.72 0.77 16.09
CA SER A 102 -0.27 0.59 16.08
C SER A 102 0.14 -0.08 14.78
N ALA A 103 1.26 0.31 14.20
CA ALA A 103 1.74 -0.24 12.94
C ALA A 103 3.20 -0.65 12.99
N ILE A 104 3.58 -1.54 12.10
CA ILE A 104 4.98 -1.84 11.77
C ILE A 104 5.20 -1.34 10.36
N VAL A 105 6.25 -0.55 10.18
CA VAL A 105 6.62 0.04 8.89
C VAL A 105 8.05 -0.34 8.59
N GLY A 106 8.30 -0.87 7.40
CA GLY A 106 9.61 -1.28 6.94
C GLY A 106 9.95 -0.64 5.61
N TRP A 107 11.24 -0.39 5.40
CA TRP A 107 11.79 0.14 4.16
C TRP A 107 13.20 -0.40 3.93
N ILE A 108 13.59 -0.44 2.65
CA ILE A 108 14.97 -0.66 2.23
C ILE A 108 15.38 0.58 1.45
N THR A 109 16.49 1.19 1.85
CA THR A 109 17.00 2.39 1.20
C THR A 109 17.40 2.08 -0.23
N SER A 110 17.39 3.10 -1.09
CA SER A 110 17.62 2.95 -2.54
C SER A 110 19.02 2.44 -2.93
N ASP A 111 19.98 2.45 -2.00
CA ASP A 111 21.29 1.81 -2.17
C ASP A 111 21.23 0.28 -1.99
N GLY A 112 20.12 -0.26 -1.49
CA GLY A 112 19.90 -1.69 -1.27
C GLY A 112 20.73 -2.29 -0.13
N GLU A 113 21.55 -1.48 0.54
CA GLU A 113 22.50 -1.94 1.56
C GLU A 113 21.92 -1.88 2.98
N SER A 114 20.91 -1.05 3.23
CA SER A 114 20.30 -0.92 4.56
C SER A 114 18.76 -1.05 4.53
N GLY A 115 18.26 -2.03 5.27
CA GLY A 115 16.85 -2.19 5.59
C GLY A 115 16.61 -1.85 7.06
N ASP A 116 15.51 -1.15 7.34
CA ASP A 116 15.09 -0.87 8.72
C ASP A 116 13.57 -1.01 8.80
N ALA A 117 13.09 -1.40 9.97
CA ALA A 117 11.68 -1.47 10.26
C ALA A 117 11.41 -1.05 11.70
N LYS A 118 10.33 -0.32 11.92
CA LYS A 118 9.97 0.25 13.22
C LYS A 118 8.49 0.13 13.51
N GLN A 119 8.17 0.15 14.80
CA GLN A 119 6.79 0.33 15.25
C GLN A 119 6.42 1.81 15.19
N TYR A 120 5.15 2.11 14.91
CA TYR A 120 4.58 3.45 14.94
C TYR A 120 3.25 3.46 15.68
N LEU A 121 3.03 4.50 16.50
CA LEU A 121 1.71 4.87 16.99
C LEU A 121 1.03 5.76 15.94
N LEU A 122 -0.15 5.36 15.49
CA LEU A 122 -0.96 6.12 14.53
C LEU A 122 -1.95 7.01 15.29
N GLY A 123 -1.46 8.07 15.93
CA GLY A 123 -2.25 8.96 16.79
C GLY A 123 -3.18 9.92 16.05
N GLY A 124 -2.94 10.16 14.77
CA GLY A 124 -3.68 11.08 13.92
C GLY A 124 -3.39 10.85 12.43
N MET A 125 -3.91 11.73 11.58
CA MET A 125 -3.71 11.67 10.12
C MET A 125 -2.55 12.56 9.62
N SER A 126 -2.03 13.44 10.48
CA SER A 126 -0.90 14.29 10.13
C SER A 126 0.41 13.55 10.38
N PRO A 127 1.49 13.81 9.61
CA PRO A 127 2.80 13.20 9.86
C PRO A 127 3.33 13.41 11.29
N GLY A 128 2.96 14.52 11.94
CA GLY A 128 3.35 14.80 13.33
C GLY A 128 2.64 13.96 14.39
N ASP A 129 1.54 13.30 14.04
CA ASP A 129 0.77 12.42 14.93
C ASP A 129 1.08 10.93 14.68
N VAL A 130 2.01 10.64 13.76
CA VAL A 130 2.51 9.30 13.47
C VAL A 130 3.87 9.15 14.12
N ILE A 131 3.90 8.55 15.30
CA ILE A 131 5.03 8.63 16.20
C ILE A 131 5.87 7.35 16.11
N PRO A 132 7.14 7.41 15.66
CA PRO A 132 8.03 6.25 15.61
C PRO A 132 8.34 5.72 17.00
N ASP A 133 8.68 4.44 17.07
CA ASP A 133 9.09 3.70 18.27
C ASP A 133 8.04 3.72 19.40
N GLN A 134 6.79 4.03 19.06
CA GLN A 134 5.64 4.01 19.94
C GLN A 134 4.55 3.09 19.41
N GLY A 135 3.57 2.80 20.25
CA GLY A 135 2.49 1.86 19.98
C GLY A 135 2.38 0.83 21.09
N ASP A 136 1.44 -0.10 20.92
CA ASP A 136 1.10 -1.11 21.91
C ASP A 136 1.33 -2.55 21.45
N LEU A 137 1.94 -2.75 20.29
CA LEU A 137 2.37 -4.08 19.83
C LEU A 137 3.53 -4.57 20.70
N LYS A 138 3.38 -5.78 21.23
CA LYS A 138 4.44 -6.48 21.96
C LYS A 138 5.29 -7.26 20.97
N ILE A 139 6.20 -6.57 20.31
CA ILE A 139 7.13 -7.15 19.34
C ILE A 139 8.19 -7.96 20.09
N VAL A 140 8.42 -9.22 19.68
CA VAL A 140 9.49 -10.04 20.24
C VAL A 140 10.83 -9.43 19.86
N ASN A 141 11.72 -9.24 20.84
CA ASN A 141 13.00 -8.58 20.61
C ASN A 141 13.83 -9.28 19.54
N GLY A 142 14.38 -8.50 18.60
CA GLY A 142 15.18 -9.03 17.49
C GLY A 142 14.40 -9.80 16.41
N SER A 143 13.06 -9.84 16.47
CA SER A 143 12.25 -10.52 15.44
C SER A 143 11.90 -9.66 14.24
N LEU A 144 11.96 -8.33 14.38
CA LEU A 144 11.55 -7.39 13.35
C LEU A 144 12.67 -7.19 12.32
N MET A 145 12.44 -7.63 11.09
CA MET A 145 13.39 -7.60 9.99
C MET A 145 12.70 -7.21 8.68
N ILE A 146 13.46 -6.65 7.74
CA ILE A 146 13.03 -6.46 6.36
C ILE A 146 14.16 -6.78 5.39
N GLU A 147 13.83 -7.48 4.31
CA GLU A 147 14.77 -7.89 3.26
C GLU A 147 14.14 -7.75 1.87
N SER A 148 14.96 -7.49 0.84
CA SER A 148 14.55 -7.48 -0.56
C SER A 148 15.15 -8.70 -1.24
N VAL A 149 14.29 -9.62 -1.69
CA VAL A 149 14.70 -10.84 -2.38
C VAL A 149 13.97 -10.91 -3.71
N SER A 150 14.72 -10.97 -4.81
CA SER A 150 14.16 -11.05 -6.17
C SER A 150 13.12 -9.97 -6.49
N SER A 151 13.41 -8.70 -6.13
CA SER A 151 12.53 -7.55 -6.35
C SER A 151 11.20 -7.59 -5.58
N ARG A 152 11.21 -8.26 -4.42
CA ARG A 152 10.08 -8.30 -3.49
C ARG A 152 10.58 -8.05 -2.08
N LEU A 153 9.88 -7.18 -1.38
CA LEU A 153 10.12 -6.93 0.04
C LEU A 153 9.48 -8.05 0.86
N TYR A 154 10.16 -8.50 1.89
CA TYR A 154 9.66 -9.39 2.93
C TYR A 154 9.91 -8.72 4.27
N MET A 155 8.85 -8.29 4.93
CA MET A 155 8.91 -7.75 6.29
C MET A 155 8.41 -8.81 7.26
N SER A 156 9.30 -9.29 8.11
CA SER A 156 9.02 -10.35 9.09
C SER A 156 9.10 -9.82 10.51
N PHE A 157 8.22 -10.32 11.38
CA PHE A 157 8.20 -9.95 12.80
C PHE A 157 7.39 -10.94 13.61
N GLN A 158 7.59 -10.93 14.94
CA GLN A 158 6.79 -11.70 15.88
C GLN A 158 6.10 -10.81 16.89
N LEU A 159 4.86 -11.14 17.24
CA LEU A 159 4.08 -10.48 18.28
C LEU A 159 3.71 -11.46 19.40
N THR A 160 3.77 -11.00 20.65
CA THR A 160 3.21 -11.74 21.80
C THR A 160 1.79 -11.25 22.08
N ALA A 161 0.79 -12.09 21.83
CA ALA A 161 -0.62 -11.78 22.09
C ALA A 161 -1.47 -13.07 22.14
N GLU A 162 -2.48 -13.11 23.01
CA GLU A 162 -3.46 -14.22 23.00
C GLU A 162 -4.09 -14.40 21.61
N LEU A 163 -4.53 -13.28 21.03
CA LEU A 163 -4.95 -13.13 19.65
C LEU A 163 -4.54 -11.73 19.15
N PRO A 164 -3.84 -11.60 18.01
CA PRO A 164 -3.54 -10.32 17.39
C PRO A 164 -4.82 -9.65 16.91
N ARG A 165 -4.79 -8.33 16.73
CA ARG A 165 -5.95 -7.59 16.21
C ARG A 165 -6.26 -8.06 14.79
N GLU A 166 -7.52 -8.42 14.57
CA GLU A 166 -7.99 -8.99 13.30
C GLU A 166 -8.20 -7.96 12.20
N LYS A 167 -8.39 -6.68 12.53
CA LYS A 167 -8.53 -5.62 11.53
C LYS A 167 -7.16 -5.07 11.20
N LEU A 168 -6.68 -5.40 10.01
CA LEU A 168 -5.36 -5.04 9.54
C LEU A 168 -5.45 -3.90 8.54
N LEU A 169 -4.49 -2.98 8.62
CA LEU A 169 -4.31 -1.89 7.67
C LEU A 169 -3.06 -2.21 6.85
N TYR A 170 -3.09 -2.00 5.54
CA TYR A 170 -1.89 -2.09 4.72
C TYR A 170 -1.69 -0.78 4.00
N ALA A 171 -0.45 -0.31 3.94
CA ALA A 171 -0.13 0.92 3.25
C ALA A 171 1.20 0.85 2.54
N MET A 172 1.30 1.58 1.43
CA MET A 172 2.51 1.78 0.65
C MET A 172 2.83 3.27 0.59
N GLY A 173 4.07 3.62 0.93
CA GLY A 173 4.59 4.98 0.85
C GLY A 173 4.84 5.48 -0.56
N PRO A 174 5.24 6.76 -0.71
CA PRO A 174 5.71 7.28 -1.98
C PRO A 174 7.12 6.78 -2.29
N ALA A 175 7.33 6.37 -3.54
CA ALA A 175 8.62 5.85 -3.99
C ALA A 175 9.76 6.88 -3.81
N GLY A 176 10.91 6.43 -3.32
CA GLY A 176 12.12 7.24 -3.09
C GLY A 176 12.07 8.13 -1.83
N PHE A 177 11.02 8.03 -1.02
CA PHE A 177 10.89 8.80 0.23
C PHE A 177 10.88 7.87 1.44
N PHE A 178 12.07 7.67 2.00
CA PHE A 178 12.27 6.80 3.15
C PHE A 178 12.37 7.59 4.46
N PRO A 179 11.86 7.05 5.57
CA PRO A 179 12.12 7.60 6.90
C PRO A 179 13.63 7.61 7.18
N SER A 180 14.13 8.68 7.78
CA SER A 180 15.55 8.84 8.09
C SER A 180 15.76 9.40 9.49
N SER A 181 16.93 9.09 10.07
CA SER A 181 17.37 9.67 11.34
C SER A 181 17.44 11.21 11.27
N PRO A 182 17.13 11.92 12.37
CA PRO A 182 16.75 11.38 13.68
C PRO A 182 15.24 11.14 13.88
N GLU A 183 14.37 11.74 13.07
CA GLU A 183 12.94 11.77 13.38
C GLU A 183 12.13 10.61 12.80
N PHE A 184 12.65 9.90 11.79
CA PHE A 184 11.98 8.78 11.12
C PHE A 184 10.51 9.07 10.74
N ARG A 185 10.21 10.31 10.34
CA ARG A 185 8.84 10.71 9.98
C ARG A 185 8.40 10.04 8.68
N LEU A 186 7.17 9.54 8.68
CA LEU A 186 6.56 8.99 7.48
C LEU A 186 5.95 10.11 6.63
N ARG A 187 6.14 10.01 5.31
CA ARG A 187 5.27 10.70 4.35
C ARG A 187 3.92 9.98 4.27
N GLU A 188 2.87 10.71 3.90
CA GLU A 188 1.56 10.12 3.64
C GLU A 188 1.66 8.98 2.61
N HIS A 189 0.99 7.87 2.89
CA HIS A 189 0.96 6.71 2.00
C HIS A 189 0.22 7.04 0.69
N GLN A 190 0.69 6.50 -0.43
CA GLN A 190 0.03 6.64 -1.73
C GLN A 190 -1.13 5.67 -1.89
N PHE A 191 -1.05 4.52 -1.24
CA PHE A 191 -2.06 3.50 -1.30
C PHE A 191 -2.31 2.98 0.11
N VAL A 192 -3.59 2.75 0.44
CA VAL A 192 -3.98 2.11 1.69
C VAL A 192 -5.20 1.22 1.47
N THR A 193 -5.25 0.12 2.20
CA THR A 193 -6.46 -0.71 2.33
C THR A 193 -6.61 -1.21 3.76
N THR A 194 -7.79 -1.74 4.06
CA THR A 194 -8.10 -2.38 5.34
C THR A 194 -8.63 -3.78 5.05
N THR A 195 -8.21 -4.77 5.83
CA THR A 195 -8.81 -6.10 5.81
C THR A 195 -9.24 -6.50 7.21
N THR A 196 -10.12 -7.50 7.28
CA THR A 196 -10.39 -8.24 8.51
C THR A 196 -10.00 -9.69 8.28
N ILE A 197 -9.09 -10.20 9.10
CA ILE A 197 -8.60 -11.58 8.99
C ILE A 197 -9.14 -12.43 10.13
N ASN A 198 -9.56 -13.65 9.80
CA ASN A 198 -9.81 -14.69 10.79
C ASN A 198 -8.57 -15.59 10.87
N TYR A 199 -7.80 -15.44 11.94
CA TYR A 199 -6.54 -16.17 12.12
C TYR A 199 -6.72 -17.69 12.27
N ASN A 200 -7.92 -18.16 12.60
CA ASN A 200 -8.19 -19.60 12.73
C ASN A 200 -8.54 -20.25 11.39
N THR A 201 -9.23 -19.54 10.50
CA THR A 201 -9.71 -20.09 9.23
C THR A 201 -8.86 -19.70 8.03
N GLY A 202 -7.93 -18.75 8.16
CA GLY A 202 -7.19 -18.24 7.01
C GLY A 202 -7.99 -17.29 6.13
N SER A 203 -9.24 -16.98 6.47
CA SER A 203 -10.11 -16.15 5.62
C SER A 203 -9.87 -14.67 5.89
N ALA A 204 -9.78 -13.86 4.83
CA ALA A 204 -9.77 -12.40 4.95
C ALA A 204 -10.89 -11.76 4.13
N THR A 205 -11.49 -10.71 4.69
CA THR A 205 -12.43 -9.84 3.99
C THR A 205 -11.77 -8.49 3.75
N ILE A 206 -11.74 -8.05 2.50
CA ILE A 206 -11.15 -6.77 2.11
C ILE A 206 -12.21 -5.67 2.30
N GLY A 207 -11.90 -4.68 3.11
CA GLY A 207 -12.68 -3.45 3.23
C GLY A 207 -12.54 -2.58 1.97
N PRO A 208 -13.36 -1.54 1.80
CA PRO A 208 -13.25 -0.67 0.62
C PRO A 208 -11.83 -0.09 0.53
N ALA A 209 -11.19 -0.22 -0.63
CA ALA A 209 -9.92 0.43 -0.91
C ALA A 209 -10.09 1.94 -0.76
N MET A 210 -9.29 2.57 0.10
CA MET A 210 -9.35 4.01 0.33
C MET A 210 -8.20 4.67 -0.44
N SER A 211 -8.52 5.38 -1.51
CA SER A 211 -7.54 6.23 -2.20
C SER A 211 -7.24 7.48 -1.35
N PRO A 212 -6.00 8.01 -1.33
CA PRO A 212 -5.73 9.29 -0.70
C PRO A 212 -6.43 10.38 -1.52
N GLY A 213 -7.52 10.94 -0.99
CA GLY A 213 -8.24 12.00 -1.70
C GLY A 213 -9.75 12.06 -1.52
N SER A 214 -10.31 11.59 -0.39
CA SER A 214 -11.68 11.94 -0.03
C SER A 214 -11.71 12.48 1.38
N ALA A 215 -11.43 13.77 1.50
CA ALA A 215 -11.90 14.56 2.63
C ALA A 215 -13.43 14.37 2.69
N MET A 216 -13.92 13.61 3.67
CA MET A 216 -15.32 13.70 4.07
C MET A 216 -15.53 15.10 4.63
N THR A 217 -15.98 16.03 3.78
CA THR A 217 -16.78 17.18 4.21
C THR A 217 -18.13 16.65 4.69
N GLY A 218 -18.13 16.09 5.90
CA GLY A 218 -19.34 15.72 6.62
C GLY A 218 -20.05 16.99 7.08
N ALA A 219 -20.84 17.61 6.20
CA ALA A 219 -21.91 18.49 6.61
C ALA A 219 -22.91 17.66 7.43
N ALA A 220 -23.09 18.01 8.69
CA ALA A 220 -24.05 17.39 9.58
C ALA A 220 -25.47 17.47 8.99
N GLN A 221 -26.07 16.32 8.69
CA GLN A 221 -27.52 16.22 8.49
C GLN A 221 -28.13 15.59 9.73
N SER A 222 -28.87 16.40 10.48
CA SER A 222 -29.83 15.95 11.49
C SER A 222 -31.18 15.61 10.83
N PRO A 223 -31.98 14.67 11.38
CA PRO A 223 -33.10 14.02 10.68
C PRO A 223 -34.49 14.61 11.00
N SER A 224 -35.42 14.48 10.04
CA SER A 224 -36.91 14.47 10.11
C SER A 224 -37.48 15.14 8.84
N SER A 225 -38.56 14.77 8.17
CA SER A 225 -39.62 13.75 8.24
C SER A 225 -40.39 13.81 6.88
N PRO A 226 -41.36 12.93 6.57
CA PRO A 226 -41.71 12.57 5.18
C PRO A 226 -42.70 13.52 4.48
N ALA A 227 -42.68 13.48 3.15
CA ALA A 227 -43.48 14.27 2.23
C ALA A 227 -44.98 13.94 2.28
N PRO A 228 -45.88 14.93 2.13
CA PRO A 228 -47.26 14.69 1.76
C PRO A 228 -47.46 14.89 0.25
N SER A 229 -48.15 13.93 -0.36
CA SER A 229 -48.87 14.11 -1.62
C SER A 229 -50.17 14.86 -1.38
N LEU A 230 -50.61 15.74 -2.30
CA LEU A 230 -52.03 15.82 -2.66
C LEU A 230 -52.29 16.57 -3.97
N SER A 231 -53.33 16.07 -4.63
CA SER A 231 -53.97 16.46 -5.88
C SER A 231 -54.68 17.80 -5.90
N SER A 232 -54.89 18.27 -7.14
CA SER A 232 -55.81 19.25 -7.69
C SER A 232 -57.15 19.47 -6.96
N ALA A 233 -57.58 20.73 -6.83
CA ALA A 233 -58.90 21.22 -7.26
C ALA A 233 -59.07 22.74 -7.08
N TYR A 234 -59.81 23.30 -8.03
CA TYR A 234 -60.27 24.66 -8.31
C TYR A 234 -60.81 25.54 -7.17
N GLY A 235 -60.69 26.87 -7.35
CA GLY A 235 -61.49 27.90 -6.66
C GLY A 235 -61.18 29.32 -7.13
N LEU A 236 -62.03 29.87 -8.01
CA LEU A 236 -62.03 31.24 -8.55
C LEU A 236 -62.46 32.29 -7.51
N SER A 237 -61.89 33.49 -7.51
CA SER A 237 -62.56 34.76 -7.90
C SER A 237 -61.75 36.03 -7.56
N PRO A 238 -62.00 37.16 -8.24
CA PRO A 238 -61.05 38.25 -8.49
C PRO A 238 -61.34 39.53 -7.70
N SER A 239 -60.38 40.47 -7.70
CA SER A 239 -60.63 41.92 -7.80
C SER A 239 -59.32 42.73 -7.93
N LEU A 240 -59.17 43.40 -9.09
CA LEU A 240 -58.81 44.82 -9.31
C LEU A 240 -57.49 45.35 -8.65
N LEU A 241 -56.57 46.10 -9.27
CA LEU A 241 -56.53 46.90 -10.49
C LEU A 241 -55.14 47.58 -10.58
N PHE A 242 -54.71 47.91 -11.80
CA PHE A 242 -53.76 48.97 -12.19
C PHE A 242 -52.33 49.01 -11.59
N PHE A 243 -51.29 48.82 -12.40
CA PHE A 243 -50.59 49.91 -13.12
C PHE A 243 -49.47 49.34 -14.02
N VAL A 244 -49.11 50.14 -15.00
CA VAL A 244 -48.45 49.86 -16.28
C VAL A 244 -47.01 50.39 -16.23
N LEU A 245 -46.08 49.74 -16.97
CA LEU A 245 -44.77 50.19 -17.52
C LEU A 245 -43.93 51.22 -16.73
N SER A 246 -42.61 51.11 -16.57
CA SER A 246 -41.64 51.03 -17.67
C SER A 246 -40.19 50.99 -17.14
N LEU A 247 -39.29 50.56 -18.02
CA LEU A 247 -37.83 50.72 -18.07
C LEU A 247 -37.21 51.82 -17.19
N VAL A 248 -36.02 51.53 -16.63
CA VAL A 248 -34.76 52.21 -17.00
C VAL A 248 -33.58 51.27 -16.68
N ALA A 249 -32.77 51.00 -17.70
CA ALA A 249 -31.42 50.47 -17.56
C ALA A 249 -30.48 51.58 -17.07
N LEU A 250 -29.64 51.31 -16.07
CA LEU A 250 -28.47 52.14 -15.80
C LEU A 250 -27.24 51.26 -15.64
N LYS A 251 -26.32 51.46 -16.58
CA LYS A 251 -24.92 51.01 -16.56
C LYS A 251 -24.07 52.13 -15.91
N PHE A 252 -22.79 51.81 -15.70
CA PHE A 252 -21.68 52.61 -15.14
C PHE A 252 -21.53 52.46 -13.62
N TYR A 253 -20.38 52.03 -13.09
CA TYR A 253 -19.01 52.10 -13.59
C TYR A 253 -18.28 50.75 -13.54
#